data_AF-A0A3N9UYE1-F1
#
_entry.id   AF-A0A3N9UYE1-F1
#
_cell.length_a   1.000
_cell.length_b   1.000
_cell.length_c   1.000
_cell.angle_alpha   90.00
_cell.angle_beta   90.00
_cell.angle_gamma   90.00
#
_symmetry.space_group_name_H-M   'P 1'
#
loop_
_entity.id
_entity.type
_entity.pdbx_description
1 polymer ?
#
loop_
_entity_poly.entity_id
_entity_poly.type
_entity_poly.pdbx_seq_one_letter_code
_entity_poly.pdbx_strand_id
1 'polypeptide(L)'
;MPPSEEAGKRKAYADELPSPPDPRENGARFLGWIKKRGFNATYEECDAYCSPLGMDLKNFVKEMGPDLIIVGRTSGGIVIVKVMDRRWASIWARNYGYDLPHHSHRMKL
;
A
#
# COMPACT_ATOMS: atom_id res chain seq x y z
N MET A 1 -23.47 -31.27 -14.54
CA MET A 1 -23.41 -30.08 -15.41
C MET A 1 -23.09 -28.88 -14.53
N PRO A 2 -21.90 -28.28 -14.60
CA PRO A 2 -21.69 -26.94 -14.04
C PRO A 2 -22.16 -25.89 -15.07
N PRO A 3 -22.94 -24.86 -14.69
CA PRO A 3 -23.21 -23.73 -15.57
C PRO A 3 -22.08 -22.70 -15.52
N SER A 4 -21.86 -22.13 -16.70
CA SER A 4 -20.90 -21.12 -17.12
C SER A 4 -20.82 -19.84 -16.28
N GLU A 5 -19.59 -19.36 -16.17
CA GLU A 5 -19.13 -17.97 -16.36
C GLU A 5 -20.18 -16.85 -16.18
N GLU A 6 -20.16 -16.19 -15.02
CA GLU A 6 -20.52 -14.77 -14.93
C GLU A 6 -19.27 -13.95 -14.64
N ALA A 7 -18.86 -13.18 -15.65
CA ALA A 7 -17.96 -12.05 -15.55
C ALA A 7 -18.53 -11.01 -14.58
N GLY A 8 -18.33 -11.24 -13.28
CA GLY A 8 -18.75 -10.35 -12.22
C GLY A 8 -18.01 -9.01 -12.32
N LYS A 9 -18.74 -7.99 -12.75
CA LYS A 9 -18.36 -6.56 -12.66
C LYS A 9 -17.63 -6.33 -11.34
N ARG A 10 -16.33 -6.00 -11.39
CA ARG A 10 -15.47 -5.70 -10.23
C ARG A 10 -16.21 -4.72 -9.32
N LYS A 11 -16.76 -5.21 -8.19
CA LYS A 11 -17.26 -4.33 -7.13
C LYS A 11 -16.09 -3.44 -6.72
N ALA A 12 -16.18 -2.16 -7.07
CA ALA A 12 -15.24 -1.17 -6.58
C ALA A 12 -15.28 -1.22 -5.05
N TYR A 13 -14.10 -1.39 -4.46
CA TYR A 13 -13.78 -1.69 -3.06
C TYR A 13 -14.27 -0.64 -2.04
N ALA A 14 -15.55 -0.27 -2.08
CA ALA A 14 -16.15 0.76 -1.24
C ALA A 14 -16.59 0.23 0.14
N ASP A 15 -16.73 -1.09 0.29
CA ASP A 15 -17.32 -1.74 1.48
C ASP A 15 -16.37 -2.74 2.15
N GLU A 16 -15.09 -2.75 1.75
CA GLU A 16 -14.16 -3.78 2.19
C GLU A 16 -13.42 -3.35 3.46
N LEU A 17 -13.71 -4.04 4.56
CA LEU A 17 -13.02 -3.83 5.83
C LEU A 17 -11.52 -4.15 5.68
N PRO A 18 -10.63 -3.30 6.18
CA PRO A 18 -9.19 -3.56 6.10
C PRO A 18 -8.84 -4.85 6.84
N SER A 19 -8.01 -5.69 6.21
CA SER A 19 -7.47 -6.88 6.85
C SER A 19 -6.32 -6.49 7.80
N PRO A 20 -6.25 -7.07 9.01
CA PRO A 20 -5.13 -6.84 9.92
C PRO A 20 -3.81 -7.36 9.32
N PRO A 21 -2.65 -6.91 9.81
CA PRO A 21 -2.42 -5.89 10.84
C PRO A 21 -2.76 -4.45 10.40
N ASP A 22 -3.05 -3.61 11.40
CA ASP A 22 -3.28 -2.17 11.24
C ASP A 22 -1.93 -1.42 11.13
N PRO A 23 -1.65 -0.75 9.99
CA PRO A 23 -0.43 0.02 9.80
C PRO A 23 -0.41 1.34 10.59
N ARG A 24 -1.51 1.69 11.28
CA ARG A 24 -1.73 2.96 11.98
C ARG A 24 -1.73 4.16 11.03
N GLU A 25 -1.99 5.35 11.55
CA GLU A 25 -2.09 6.57 10.75
C GLU A 25 -0.84 6.83 9.90
N ASN A 26 0.34 6.83 10.54
CA ASN A 26 1.60 7.06 9.84
C ASN A 26 1.86 5.96 8.79
N GLY A 27 1.59 4.69 9.09
CA GLY A 27 1.80 3.59 8.14
C GLY A 27 0.84 3.69 6.97
N ALA A 28 -0.44 4.03 7.19
CA ALA A 28 -1.37 4.29 6.11
C ALA A 28 -0.95 5.47 5.22
N ARG A 29 -0.35 6.52 5.82
CA ARG A 29 0.25 7.63 5.07
C ARG A 29 1.43 7.18 4.21
N PHE A 30 2.31 6.34 4.76
CA PHE A 30 3.41 5.71 4.02
C PHE A 30 2.90 4.82 2.88
N LEU A 31 1.86 4.01 3.12
CA LEU A 31 1.24 3.15 2.11
C LEU A 31 0.64 3.96 0.95
N GLY A 32 -0.01 5.08 1.25
CA GLY A 32 -0.48 6.03 0.24
C GLY A 32 0.66 6.65 -0.58
N TRP A 33 1.79 6.97 0.06
CA TRP A 33 2.97 7.51 -0.61
C TRP A 33 3.67 6.48 -1.50
N ILE A 34 3.95 5.27 -1.00
CA ILE A 34 4.65 4.22 -1.78
C ILE A 34 3.77 3.69 -2.92
N LYS A 35 2.45 3.72 -2.77
CA LYS A 35 1.50 3.43 -3.85
C LYS A 35 1.70 4.33 -5.07
N LYS A 36 1.92 5.63 -4.87
CA LYS A 36 2.20 6.58 -5.98
C LYS A 36 3.49 6.26 -6.74
N ARG A 37 4.40 5.51 -6.11
CA ARG A 37 5.68 5.06 -6.68
C ARG A 37 5.62 3.65 -7.25
N GLY A 38 4.44 3.03 -7.29
CA GLY A 38 4.28 1.68 -7.81
C GLY A 38 4.59 0.58 -6.79
N PHE A 39 4.40 0.85 -5.49
CA PHE A 39 4.54 -0.12 -4.39
C PHE A 39 5.97 -0.63 -4.17
N ASN A 40 6.96 0.10 -4.68
CA ASN A 40 8.37 -0.17 -4.47
C ASN A 40 9.16 1.14 -4.45
N ALA A 41 10.14 1.24 -3.57
CA ALA A 41 11.06 2.38 -3.49
C ALA A 41 12.35 1.95 -2.78
N THR A 42 13.40 2.75 -2.89
CA THR A 42 14.66 2.47 -2.18
C THR A 42 14.45 2.61 -0.67
N TYR A 43 15.22 1.86 0.12
CA TYR A 43 15.15 1.94 1.57
C TYR A 43 15.46 3.36 2.07
N GLU A 44 16.45 4.02 1.48
CA GLU A 44 16.82 5.40 1.81
C GLU A 44 15.67 6.39 1.58
N GLU A 45 14.96 6.28 0.46
CA GLU A 45 13.79 7.14 0.20
C GLU A 45 12.64 6.86 1.16
N CYS A 46 12.40 5.59 1.47
CA CYS A 46 11.37 5.20 2.45
C CYS A 46 11.72 5.73 3.85
N ASP A 47 12.98 5.61 4.26
CA ASP A 47 13.46 6.04 5.57
C ASP A 47 13.43 7.56 5.69
N ALA A 48 13.87 8.28 4.64
CA ALA A 48 13.76 9.74 4.57
C ALA A 48 12.32 10.24 4.64
N TYR A 49 11.35 9.48 4.12
CA TYR A 49 9.92 9.81 4.24
C TYR A 49 9.37 9.49 5.65
N CYS A 50 9.79 8.39 6.26
CA CYS A 50 9.28 7.93 7.56
C CYS A 50 9.89 8.70 8.75
N SER A 51 11.14 9.15 8.64
CA SER A 51 11.86 9.90 9.66
C SER A 51 11.12 11.16 10.16
N PRO A 52 10.68 12.11 9.30
CA PRO A 52 9.90 13.27 9.75
C PRO A 52 8.50 12.92 10.29
N LEU A 53 8.01 11.70 10.05
CA LEU A 53 6.75 11.20 10.62
C LEU A 53 6.95 10.54 11.98
N GLY A 54 8.19 10.42 12.46
CA GLY A 54 8.53 9.68 13.68
C GLY A 54 8.27 8.18 13.55
N MET A 55 8.27 7.64 12.32
CA MET A 55 8.08 6.22 12.06
C MET A 55 9.43 5.55 11.82
N ASP A 56 9.68 4.45 12.56
CA ASP A 56 10.80 3.57 12.28
C ASP A 56 10.41 2.56 11.19
N LEU A 57 10.96 2.73 9.98
CA LEU A 57 10.64 1.91 8.82
C LEU A 57 10.97 0.44 9.05
N LYS A 58 12.08 0.14 9.74
CA LYS A 58 12.54 -1.23 9.97
C LYS A 58 11.59 -1.99 10.90
N ASN A 59 11.17 -1.36 11.98
CA ASN A 59 10.19 -1.89 12.91
C ASN A 59 8.82 -2.01 12.24
N PHE A 60 8.41 -1.02 11.46
CA PHE A 60 7.17 -1.07 10.69
C PHE A 60 7.12 -2.30 9.77
N VAL A 61 8.16 -2.54 8.97
CA VAL A 61 8.24 -3.72 8.09
C VAL A 61 8.18 -5.02 8.91
N LYS A 62 8.86 -5.07 10.06
CA LYS A 62 8.85 -6.23 10.94
C LYS A 62 7.47 -6.51 11.56
N GLU A 63 6.74 -5.45 11.94
CA GLU A 63 5.39 -5.55 12.49
C GLU A 63 4.37 -5.99 11.43
N MET A 64 4.47 -5.46 10.21
CA MET A 64 3.57 -5.85 9.11
C MET A 64 3.84 -7.26 8.60
N GLY A 65 5.10 -7.69 8.62
CA GLY A 65 5.51 -9.01 8.18
C GLY A 65 5.68 -9.13 6.65
N PRO A 66 6.39 -10.19 6.21
CA PRO A 66 6.85 -10.34 4.83
C PRO A 66 5.72 -10.57 3.81
N ASP A 67 4.56 -11.05 4.24
CA ASP A 67 3.39 -11.22 3.37
C ASP A 67 2.82 -9.87 2.90
N LEU A 68 3.04 -8.82 3.67
CA LEU A 68 2.55 -7.48 3.38
C LEU A 68 3.64 -6.57 2.84
N ILE A 69 4.80 -6.53 3.49
CA ILE A 69 5.91 -5.65 3.14
C ILE A 69 7.24 -6.37 3.38
N ILE A 70 8.15 -6.24 2.42
CA ILE A 70 9.50 -6.78 2.53
C ILE A 70 10.55 -5.69 2.34
N VAL A 71 11.68 -5.86 3.01
CA VAL A 71 12.95 -5.21 2.65
C VAL A 71 13.79 -6.22 1.89
N GLY A 72 14.07 -5.93 0.63
CA GLY A 72 14.85 -6.80 -0.26
C GLY A 72 16.07 -6.08 -0.82
N ARG A 73 16.87 -6.80 -1.59
CA ARG A 73 17.97 -6.24 -2.38
C ARG A 73 17.75 -6.55 -3.86
N THR A 74 18.00 -5.57 -4.71
CA THR A 74 18.03 -5.77 -6.16
C THR A 74 19.33 -6.46 -6.57
N SER A 75 19.39 -6.99 -7.79
CA SER A 75 20.62 -7.59 -8.35
C SER A 75 21.79 -6.60 -8.40
N GLY A 76 21.53 -5.29 -8.39
CA GLY A 76 22.54 -4.23 -8.33
C GLY A 76 22.99 -3.86 -6.91
N GLY A 77 22.57 -4.61 -5.88
CA GLY A 77 22.94 -4.37 -4.47
C GLY A 77 22.13 -3.29 -3.76
N ILE A 78 21.17 -2.65 -4.44
CA ILE A 78 20.34 -1.58 -3.88
C ILE A 78 19.30 -2.20 -2.94
N VAL A 79 19.20 -1.69 -1.71
CA VAL A 79 18.19 -2.11 -0.74
C VAL A 79 16.87 -1.39 -1.07
N ILE A 80 15.80 -2.16 -1.22
CA ILE A 80 14.47 -1.65 -1.56
C ILE A 80 13.43 -2.11 -0.54
N VAL A 81 12.42 -1.28 -0.34
CA VAL A 81 11.17 -1.68 0.32
C VAL A 81 10.15 -1.98 -0.77
N LYS A 82 9.48 -3.12 -0.65
CA LYS A 82 8.41 -3.53 -1.57
C LYS A 82 7.18 -3.94 -0.78
N VAL A 83 6.05 -3.37 -1.15
CA VAL A 83 4.74 -3.83 -0.67
C VAL A 83 4.33 -5.04 -1.51
N MET A 84 4.13 -6.16 -0.83
CA MET A 84 3.71 -7.43 -1.42
C MET A 84 2.20 -7.46 -1.64
N ASP A 85 1.42 -7.06 -0.64
CA ASP A 85 -0.03 -6.94 -0.77
C ASP A 85 -0.45 -5.49 -1.09
N ARG A 86 -0.59 -5.22 -2.38
CA ARG A 86 -1.01 -3.90 -2.90
C ARG A 86 -2.46 -3.58 -2.55
N ARG A 87 -3.31 -4.60 -2.37
CA ARG A 87 -4.73 -4.44 -2.05
C ARG A 87 -4.86 -4.02 -0.60
N TRP A 88 -4.24 -4.76 0.32
CA TRP A 88 -4.11 -4.40 1.73
C TRP A 88 -3.62 -2.96 1.89
N ALA A 89 -2.54 -2.59 1.20
CA ALA A 89 -1.98 -1.24 1.26
C ALA A 89 -2.96 -0.16 0.76
N SER A 90 -3.69 -0.44 -0.33
CA SER A 90 -4.68 0.49 -0.88
C SER A 90 -5.90 0.66 0.01
N ILE A 91 -6.37 -0.42 0.64
CA ILE A 91 -7.53 -0.38 1.55
C ILE A 91 -7.16 0.41 2.81
N TRP A 92 -6.00 0.15 3.41
CA TRP A 92 -5.55 0.90 4.58
C TRP A 92 -5.27 2.38 4.29
N ALA A 93 -4.59 2.68 3.18
CA ALA A 93 -4.40 4.07 2.76
C ALA A 93 -5.75 4.80 2.60
N ARG A 94 -6.78 4.11 2.07
CA ARG A 94 -8.13 4.68 1.93
C ARG A 94 -8.85 4.83 3.26
N ASN A 95 -8.77 3.82 4.12
CA ASN A 95 -9.41 3.81 5.43
C ASN A 95 -8.99 5.03 6.26
N TYR A 96 -7.73 5.44 6.14
CA TYR A 96 -7.19 6.63 6.80
C TYR A 96 -7.25 7.92 5.95
N GLY A 97 -7.82 7.88 4.74
CA GLY A 97 -7.95 9.06 3.87
C GLY A 97 -6.68 9.50 3.14
N TYR A 98 -5.61 8.69 3.15
CA TYR A 98 -4.36 8.94 2.42
C TYR A 98 -4.36 8.37 0.99
N ASP A 99 -5.41 7.62 0.61
CA ASP A 99 -5.68 7.22 -0.77
C ASP A 99 -6.28 8.40 -1.56
N LEU A 100 -5.40 9.33 -1.97
CA LEU A 100 -5.79 10.39 -2.90
C LEU A 100 -6.16 9.75 -4.26
N PRO A 101 -7.37 10.02 -4.79
CA PRO A 101 -7.87 9.35 -5.97
C PRO A 101 -6.97 9.61 -7.19
N HIS A 102 -6.42 8.55 -7.76
CA HIS A 102 -5.83 8.59 -9.10
C HIS A 102 -6.94 8.46 -10.15
N HIS A 103 -7.89 9.39 -10.14
CA HIS A 103 -8.77 9.71 -11.27
C HIS A 103 -9.47 11.02 -10.93
N SER A 104 -9.01 12.11 -11.55
CA SER A 104 -9.87 13.22 -11.91
C SER A 104 -11.08 12.66 -12.64
N HIS A 105 -12.16 12.35 -11.93
CA HIS A 105 -13.46 12.42 -12.57
C HIS A 105 -13.74 13.90 -12.69
N ARG A 106 -13.38 14.46 -13.86
CA ARG A 106 -13.81 15.79 -14.28
C ARG A 106 -15.31 15.84 -14.00
N MET A 107 -15.73 16.56 -12.96
CA MET A 107 -17.13 16.94 -12.80
C MET A 107 -17.46 17.72 -14.07
N LYS A 108 -18.16 17.06 -15.00
CA LYS A 108 -18.86 17.78 -16.05
C LYS A 108 -20.01 18.48 -15.33
N LEU A 109 -19.77 19.76 -15.03
CA LEU A 109 -20.84 20.76 -14.96
C LEU A 109 -21.61 20.75 -16.28
#